data_AF-A0A7X8Z8G7-F1
#
_entry.id   AF-A0A7X8Z8G7-F1
#
_cell.length_a   1.000
_cell.length_b   1.000
_cell.length_c   1.000
_cell.angle_alpha   90.00
_cell.angle_beta   90.00
_cell.angle_gamma   90.00
#
_symmetry.space_group_name_H-M   'P 1'
#
loop_
_entity.id
_entity.type
_entity.pdbx_description
1 polymer ?
#
loop_
_entity_poly.entity_id
_entity_poly.type
_entity_poly.pdbx_seq_one_letter_code
_entity_poly.pdbx_strand_id
1 'polypeptide(L)'
;MKSLGKKRDLLFMLLVLQMFLLCSMFFLDSNQATVKNYSMFCISFLLIMLSFYTKPAIGLSVAFFADLLYFGFILFYSKENFSFLKNGIWIAAFPMVAFTSSLFGQTTLELNLINQK
;
A
#
# COMPACT_ATOMS: atom_id res chain seq x y z
N MET A 1 27.43 -3.43 -11.88
CA MET A 1 26.70 -3.78 -10.64
C MET A 1 25.59 -2.80 -10.22
N LYS A 2 25.65 -1.50 -10.57
CA LYS A 2 24.50 -0.56 -10.44
C LYS A 2 23.21 -1.05 -11.14
N SER A 3 23.34 -1.92 -12.15
CA SER A 3 22.21 -2.49 -12.88
C SER A 3 21.48 -3.65 -12.19
N LEU A 4 22.10 -4.34 -11.21
CA LEU A 4 21.46 -5.46 -10.49
C LEU A 4 20.40 -4.95 -9.52
N GLY A 5 20.73 -3.91 -8.73
CA GLY A 5 19.74 -3.21 -7.90
C GLY A 5 18.59 -2.65 -8.74
N LYS A 6 18.92 -1.97 -9.85
CA LYS A 6 17.91 -1.40 -10.76
C LYS A 6 16.99 -2.46 -11.38
N LYS A 7 17.51 -3.63 -11.78
CA LYS A 7 16.71 -4.75 -12.33
C LYS A 7 15.77 -5.34 -11.27
N ARG A 8 16.25 -5.51 -10.04
CA ARG A 8 15.45 -6.03 -8.93
C ARG A 8 14.35 -5.06 -8.52
N ASP A 9 14.68 -3.77 -8.40
CA ASP A 9 13.68 -2.75 -8.03
C ASP A 9 12.59 -2.64 -9.11
N LEU A 10 12.98 -2.80 -10.38
CA LEU A 10 12.05 -2.88 -11.52
C LEU A 10 11.20 -4.16 -11.48
N LEU A 11 11.77 -5.31 -11.13
CA LEU A 11 11.03 -6.57 -10.94
C LEU A 11 10.01 -6.45 -9.80
N PHE A 12 10.38 -5.84 -8.67
CA PHE A 12 9.46 -5.62 -7.56
C PHE A 12 8.31 -4.70 -7.98
N MET A 13 8.62 -3.58 -8.64
CA MET A 13 7.60 -2.65 -9.16
C MET A 13 6.66 -3.36 -10.16
N LEU A 14 7.20 -4.19 -11.06
CA LEU A 14 6.41 -5.00 -11.99
C LEU A 14 5.52 -6.01 -11.27
N LEU A 15 6.03 -6.66 -10.22
CA LEU A 15 5.28 -7.64 -9.45
C LEU A 15 4.12 -6.99 -8.68
N VAL A 16 4.38 -5.85 -8.03
CA VAL A 16 3.34 -5.06 -7.34
C VAL A 16 2.31 -4.54 -8.35
N LEU A 17 2.74 -4.06 -9.52
CA LEU A 17 1.84 -3.62 -10.60
C LEU A 17 1.01 -4.78 -11.16
N GLN A 18 1.60 -5.96 -11.36
CA GLN A 18 0.88 -7.14 -11.82
C GLN A 18 -0.17 -7.58 -10.82
N MET A 19 0.17 -7.63 -9.53
CA MET A 19 -0.79 -7.93 -8.46
C MET A 19 -1.91 -6.89 -8.40
N PHE A 20 -1.59 -5.61 -8.60
CA PHE A 20 -2.59 -4.56 -8.69
C PHE A 20 -3.56 -4.77 -9.86
N LEU A 21 -3.05 -5.06 -11.07
CA LEU A 21 -3.88 -5.32 -12.24
C LEU A 21 -4.77 -6.55 -12.06
N LEU A 22 -4.22 -7.64 -11.53
CA LEU A 22 -4.98 -8.86 -11.24
C LEU A 22 -6.11 -8.58 -10.24
N CYS A 23 -5.79 -7.95 -9.10
CA CYS A 23 -6.79 -7.59 -8.09
C CYS A 23 -7.84 -6.62 -8.67
N SER A 24 -7.43 -5.62 -9.46
CA SER A 24 -8.36 -4.72 -10.13
C SER A 24 -9.31 -5.45 -11.08
N MET A 25 -8.82 -6.42 -11.87
CA MET A 25 -9.69 -7.24 -12.74
C MET A 25 -10.70 -8.06 -11.93
N PHE A 26 -10.28 -8.69 -10.84
CA PHE A 26 -11.18 -9.46 -9.95
C PHE A 26 -12.19 -8.56 -9.22
N PHE A 27 -11.77 -7.36 -8.80
CA PHE A 27 -12.66 -6.43 -8.12
C PHE A 27 -13.67 -5.79 -9.08
N LEU A 28 -13.23 -5.31 -10.25
CA LEU A 28 -14.07 -4.63 -11.23
C LEU A 28 -15.20 -5.51 -11.77
N ASP A 29 -15.00 -6.83 -11.83
CA ASP A 29 -16.03 -7.78 -12.25
C ASP A 29 -17.02 -8.12 -11.12
N SER A 30 -16.69 -7.78 -9.86
CA SER A 30 -17.56 -8.07 -8.72
C SER A 30 -18.65 -7.01 -8.56
N ASN A 31 -19.89 -7.46 -8.32
CA ASN A 31 -21.02 -6.61 -7.94
C ASN A 31 -20.82 -5.88 -6.58
N GLN A 32 -19.67 -6.08 -5.92
CA GLN A 32 -19.27 -5.47 -4.64
C GLN A 32 -18.21 -4.37 -4.78
N ALA A 33 -17.73 -4.09 -6.00
CA ALA A 33 -16.81 -2.99 -6.27
C ALA A 33 -17.51 -1.63 -6.18
N THR A 34 -17.60 -1.12 -4.96
CA THR A 34 -17.95 0.27 -4.72
C THR A 34 -16.75 1.17 -4.99
N VAL A 35 -17.02 2.40 -5.45
CA VAL A 35 -16.01 3.46 -5.66
C VAL A 35 -15.12 3.63 -4.41
N LYS A 36 -15.71 3.49 -3.22
CA LYS A 36 -15.00 3.51 -1.94
C LYS A 36 -13.98 2.37 -1.81
N ASN A 37 -14.39 1.12 -2.02
CA ASN A 37 -13.47 -0.01 -1.84
C ASN A 37 -12.34 0.02 -2.89
N TYR A 38 -12.66 0.44 -4.12
CA TYR A 38 -11.66 0.60 -5.16
C TYR A 38 -10.67 1.73 -4.85
N SER A 39 -11.12 2.87 -4.30
CA SER A 39 -10.21 3.95 -3.92
C SER A 39 -9.29 3.55 -2.77
N MET A 40 -9.78 2.82 -1.76
CA MET A 40 -8.93 2.27 -0.69
C MET A 40 -7.88 1.29 -1.21
N PHE A 41 -8.26 0.46 -2.20
CA PHE A 41 -7.34 -0.44 -2.87
C PHE A 41 -6.23 0.31 -3.62
N CYS A 42 -6.57 1.36 -4.37
CA CYS A 42 -5.60 2.23 -5.03
C CYS A 42 -4.67 2.94 -4.03
N ILE A 43 -5.19 3.44 -2.92
CA ILE A 43 -4.39 4.07 -1.86
C ILE A 43 -3.39 3.08 -1.28
N SER A 44 -3.83 1.83 -1.02
CA SER A 44 -2.95 0.76 -0.54
C SER A 44 -1.83 0.47 -1.52
N PHE A 45 -2.11 0.42 -2.82
CA PHE A 45 -1.09 0.23 -3.85
C PHE A 45 -0.06 1.36 -3.85
N LEU A 46 -0.51 2.62 -3.78
CA LEU A 46 0.40 3.77 -3.72
C LEU A 46 1.25 3.74 -2.44
N LEU A 47 0.67 3.33 -1.32
CA LEU A 47 1.40 3.15 -0.06
C LEU A 47 2.46 2.07 -0.17
N ILE A 48 2.19 0.91 -0.79
CA ILE A 48 3.20 -0.14 -1.03
C ILE A 48 4.36 0.43 -1.83
N MET A 49 4.04 1.08 -2.95
CA MET A 49 5.02 1.63 -3.88
C MET A 49 5.91 2.68 -3.20
N LEU A 50 5.32 3.61 -2.45
CA LEU A 50 6.08 4.64 -1.75
C LEU A 50 6.87 4.08 -0.57
N SER A 51 6.25 3.20 0.22
CA SER A 51 6.83 2.68 1.46
C SER A 51 8.03 1.78 1.17
N PHE A 52 8.03 1.04 0.07
CA PHE A 52 9.17 0.21 -0.33
C PHE A 52 10.47 1.00 -0.54
N TYR A 53 10.39 2.24 -1.01
CA TYR A 53 11.57 3.08 -1.26
C TYR A 53 11.88 4.06 -0.13
N THR A 54 11.08 4.06 0.95
CA THR A 54 11.24 4.98 2.08
C THR A 54 11.51 4.24 3.38
N LYS A 55 11.98 4.96 4.40
CA LYS A 55 12.15 4.40 5.74
C LYS A 55 10.77 4.07 6.33
N PRO A 56 10.64 3.03 7.18
CA PRO A 56 9.38 2.66 7.82
C PRO A 56 8.67 3.82 8.51
N ALA A 57 9.41 4.73 9.17
CA ALA A 57 8.83 5.90 9.81
C ALA A 57 8.11 6.85 8.81
N ILE A 58 8.67 7.01 7.61
CA ILE A 58 8.07 7.85 6.56
C ILE A 58 6.84 7.13 5.97
N GLY A 59 6.96 5.83 5.66
CA GLY A 59 5.83 5.04 5.18
C GLY A 59 4.65 5.04 6.15
N LEU A 60 4.92 4.86 7.45
CA LEU A 60 3.91 4.94 8.52
C LEU A 60 3.28 6.34 8.64
N SER A 61 4.07 7.41 8.51
CA SER A 61 3.54 8.78 8.55
C SER A 61 2.56 9.04 7.40
N VAL A 62 2.86 8.52 6.20
CA VAL A 62 1.97 8.67 5.03
C VAL A 62 0.73 7.78 5.17
N ALA A 63 0.87 6.57 5.72
CA ALA A 63 -0.27 5.73 6.05
C ALA A 63 -1.21 6.40 7.07
N PHE A 64 -0.66 6.99 8.13
CA PHE A 64 -1.45 7.75 9.11
C PHE A 64 -2.19 8.92 8.49
N PHE A 65 -1.56 9.63 7.53
CA PHE A 65 -2.25 10.68 6.79
C PHE A 65 -3.38 10.14 5.92
N ALA A 66 -3.19 8.98 5.28
CA ALA A 66 -4.24 8.31 4.52
C ALA A 66 -5.41 7.86 5.43
N ASP A 67 -5.13 7.35 6.63
CA ASP A 67 -6.14 7.01 7.62
C ASP A 67 -6.95 8.23 8.06
N LEU A 68 -6.28 9.38 8.25
CA LEU A 68 -6.92 10.64 8.63
C LEU A 68 -7.86 11.13 7.52
N LEU A 69 -7.41 11.10 6.26
CA LEU A 69 -8.24 11.44 5.10
C LEU A 69 -9.45 10.50 4.97
N TYR A 70 -9.24 9.19 5.18
CA TYR A 70 -10.31 8.21 5.13
C TYR A 70 -11.33 8.41 6.26
N PHE A 71 -10.86 8.67 7.48
CA PHE A 71 -11.72 8.96 8.62
C PHE A 71 -12.52 10.25 8.39
N GLY A 72 -11.89 11.29 7.85
CA GLY A 72 -12.57 12.51 7.41
C GLY A 72 -13.64 12.22 6.36
N PHE A 73 -13.33 11.44 5.31
CA PHE A 73 -14.31 11.05 4.29
C PHE A 73 -15.52 10.33 4.90
N ILE A 74 -15.30 9.38 5.80
CA ILE A 74 -16.38 8.69 6.50
C ILE A 74 -17.23 9.67 7.31
N LEU A 75 -16.62 10.54 8.12
CA LEU A 75 -17.37 11.46 8.98
C LEU A 75 -18.21 12.48 8.20
N PHE A 76 -17.70 12.96 7.06
CA PHE A 76 -18.39 13.99 6.27
C PHE A 76 -19.42 13.42 5.28
N TYR A 77 -19.17 12.23 4.70
CA TYR A 77 -20.00 11.70 3.61
C TYR A 77 -20.80 10.44 3.97
N SER A 78 -20.49 9.75 5.08
CA SER A 78 -21.25 8.57 5.50
C SER A 78 -22.47 8.97 6.33
N LYS A 79 -23.66 8.92 5.73
CA LYS A 79 -24.94 8.93 6.47
C LYS A 79 -25.23 7.60 7.20
N GLU A 80 -24.43 6.56 6.96
CA GLU A 80 -24.60 5.24 7.57
C GLU A 80 -23.91 5.13 8.92
N ASN A 81 -24.54 4.39 9.84
CA ASN A 81 -23.96 3.99 11.13
C ASN A 81 -22.58 3.36 10.93
N PHE A 82 -21.55 4.02 11.45
CA PHE A 82 -20.18 3.55 11.38
C PHE A 82 -20.06 2.18 12.05
N SER A 83 -19.76 1.14 11.26
CA SER A 83 -19.39 -0.17 11.77
C SER A 83 -17.89 -0.37 11.64
N PHE A 84 -17.22 -0.58 12.78
CA PHE A 84 -15.77 -0.82 12.82
C PHE A 84 -15.37 -2.03 11.96
N LEU A 85 -16.21 -3.06 11.88
CA LEU A 85 -15.96 -4.27 11.08
C LEU A 85 -16.02 -4.01 9.57
N LYS A 86 -16.92 -3.16 9.10
CA LYS A 86 -17.05 -2.87 7.66
C LYS A 86 -16.13 -1.74 7.21
N ASN A 87 -15.93 -0.73 8.06
CA ASN A 87 -15.25 0.50 7.69
C ASN A 87 -13.86 0.63 8.31
N GLY A 88 -13.61 0.02 9.46
CA GLY A 88 -12.34 0.15 10.19
C GLY A 88 -11.20 -0.72 9.69
N ILE A 89 -11.48 -1.69 8.80
CA ILE A 89 -10.44 -2.59 8.28
C ILE A 89 -9.31 -1.83 7.57
N TRP A 90 -9.63 -0.74 6.87
CA TRP A 90 -8.65 0.06 6.14
C TRP A 90 -7.73 0.85 7.07
N ILE A 91 -8.22 1.26 8.24
CA ILE A 91 -7.44 1.96 9.27
C ILE A 91 -6.32 1.05 9.83
N ALA A 92 -6.58 -0.26 9.88
CA ALA A 92 -5.55 -1.23 10.25
C ALA A 92 -4.69 -1.65 9.04
N ALA A 93 -5.28 -1.73 7.85
CA ALA A 93 -4.60 -2.19 6.64
C ALA A 93 -3.53 -1.21 6.17
N PHE A 94 -3.79 0.11 6.13
CA PHE A 94 -2.82 1.07 5.60
C PHE A 94 -1.49 1.07 6.36
N PRO A 95 -1.46 1.14 7.71
CA PRO A 95 -0.21 1.09 8.45
C PRO A 95 0.52 -0.26 8.29
N MET A 96 -0.23 -1.36 8.28
CA MET A 96 0.34 -2.70 8.17
C MET A 96 1.00 -2.91 6.80
N VAL A 97 0.34 -2.49 5.73
CA VAL A 97 0.85 -2.58 4.36
C VAL A 97 2.06 -1.65 4.16
N ALA A 98 2.00 -0.42 4.68
CA ALA A 98 3.12 0.51 4.61
C ALA A 98 4.36 -0.03 5.36
N PHE A 99 4.17 -0.49 6.59
CA PHE A 99 5.25 -0.99 7.44
C PHE A 99 5.92 -2.23 6.84
N THR A 100 5.14 -3.22 6.43
CA THR A 100 5.66 -4.44 5.81
C THR A 100 6.42 -4.13 4.53
N SER A 101 5.87 -3.27 3.66
CA SER A 101 6.53 -2.87 2.42
C SER A 101 7.85 -2.13 2.66
N SER A 102 7.90 -1.23 3.65
CA SER A 102 9.15 -0.56 4.04
C SER A 102 10.20 -1.51 4.60
N LEU A 103 9.80 -2.50 5.40
CA LEU A 103 10.73 -3.52 5.89
C LEU A 103 11.32 -4.33 4.73
N PHE A 104 10.49 -4.77 3.80
CA PHE A 104 10.96 -5.46 2.60
C PHE A 104 11.95 -4.60 1.80
N GLY A 105 11.67 -3.31 1.64
CA GLY A 105 12.56 -2.36 0.98
C GLY A 105 13.91 -2.23 1.69
N GLN A 106 13.92 -2.12 3.02
CA GLN A 106 15.13 -2.01 3.82
C GLN A 106 15.99 -3.28 3.79
N THR A 107 15.42 -4.46 4.03
CA THR A 107 16.16 -5.74 3.95
C THR A 107 16.80 -5.90 2.57
N THR A 108 16.07 -5.49 1.54
CA THR A 108 16.52 -5.52 0.15
C THR A 108 17.70 -4.56 -0.09
N LEU A 109 17.71 -3.39 0.54
CA LEU A 109 18.83 -2.45 0.50
C LEU A 109 20.06 -3.02 1.25
N GLU A 110 19.86 -3.60 2.43
CA GLU A 110 20.92 -4.18 3.27
C GLU A 110 21.62 -5.36 2.59
N LEU A 111 20.85 -6.28 2.00
CA LEU A 111 21.40 -7.39 1.21
C LEU A 111 22.28 -6.93 0.05
N ASN A 112 21.93 -5.80 -0.59
CA ASN A 112 22.75 -5.22 -1.64
C ASN A 112 24.08 -4.67 -1.11
N LEU A 113 24.08 -4.09 0.09
CA LEU A 113 25.30 -3.55 0.71
C LEU A 113 26.25 -4.68 1.13
N ILE A 114 25.71 -5.80 1.61
CA ILE A 114 26.50 -6.99 1.97
C ILE A 114 27.14 -7.61 0.73
N ASN A 115 26.37 -7.79 -0.36
CA ASN A 115 26.87 -8.36 -1.62
C ASN A 115 27.83 -7.43 -2.40
N GLN A 116 28.11 -6.24 -1.89
CA GLN A 116 29.10 -5.29 -2.45
C GLN A 116 30.44 -5.30 -1.69
N LYS A 117 30.53 -5.98 -0.54
CA LYS A 117 31.79 -6.27 0.15
C LYS A 117 32.39 -7.58 -0.36
#